data_AF-A0A381Z1P0-F1
#
_entry.id   AF-A0A381Z1P0-F1
#
_cell.length_a   1.000
_cell.length_b   1.000
_cell.length_c   1.000
_cell.angle_alpha   90.00
_cell.angle_beta   90.00
_cell.angle_gamma   90.00
#
_symmetry.space_group_name_H-M   'P 1'
#
loop_
_entity.id
_entity.type
_entity.pdbx_description
1 polymer ?
#
loop_
_entity_poly.entity_id
_entity_poly.type
_entity_poly.pdbx_seq_one_letter_code
_entity_poly.pdbx_strand_id
1 'polypeptide(L)'
;MVRKTLLSLTLIGTFVIPDIGFAQAGNYNLTGVYNVYHYLVRDLDNSVGDSLDGTYQVKAHWPNAYNSLFDWTLVNYEVGDTIGPVIVPLPTPAHLLGGLSAGPIGINVDLYETGTMVITGTYPAVTTADCSTAATVPAVTDNATWHSGGDPIVVNNDSVKTAQFGFGFVESGVFANNMYAPDLNTEVYGADYGDGTDYETWGRWTSHYNDDFSQIQTVDMHWEQVDGVSSGAGVDTDGNFNGHFGVTGAFGDSSTTTALHAVNPAINVGTYPIIGGSGADLDGDSIPDGVVASPKLEWGYIFDPSGDDGVLFSADEPLQFTGYYMTFNFLSAASALATAYGQFSDPAILVDTDGDGVPDTHPFIVYYMQLGLDQVSALVATADSLANLGMQGLCVALGQSALAPVLGPVVGDYAGATLTTLLTGGVGTVDALTQTGAATGAYAIGALAGAGVNVNDSDHDYDGTNGRLVFQVGNVCIPRNQHLEVNAYWV
;
A
#
# COMPACT_ATOMS: atom_id res chain seq x y z
N MET A 1 -16.16 62.27 73.25
CA MET A 1 -14.96 61.49 73.63
C MET A 1 -15.35 60.01 73.66
N VAL A 2 -14.60 59.20 72.92
CA VAL A 2 -14.60 57.71 72.85
C VAL A 2 -15.86 57.02 72.29
N ARG A 3 -15.85 56.80 70.97
CA ARG A 3 -16.64 55.79 70.25
C ARG A 3 -16.09 54.39 70.56
N LYS A 4 -16.98 53.45 70.89
CA LYS A 4 -16.68 52.03 71.05
C LYS A 4 -16.44 51.40 69.66
N THR A 5 -15.26 50.81 69.49
CA THR A 5 -14.85 49.96 68.36
C THR A 5 -15.56 48.61 68.46
N LEU A 6 -16.39 48.27 67.45
CA LEU A 6 -16.80 46.90 67.18
C LEU A 6 -15.83 46.34 66.14
N LEU A 7 -15.17 45.23 66.48
CA LEU A 7 -14.46 44.35 65.55
C LEU A 7 -15.43 43.95 64.43
N SER A 8 -15.17 44.39 63.19
CA SER A 8 -15.75 43.75 62.01
C SER A 8 -15.04 42.42 61.79
N LEU A 9 -15.76 41.34 62.05
CA LEU A 9 -15.42 39.99 61.67
C LEU A 9 -15.58 39.89 60.14
N THR A 10 -14.49 40.03 59.38
CA THR A 10 -14.49 39.80 57.94
C THR A 10 -14.45 38.29 57.70
N LEU A 11 -15.61 37.71 57.39
CA LEU A 11 -15.74 36.33 56.93
C LEU A 11 -15.12 36.23 55.52
N ILE A 12 -13.87 35.77 55.42
CA ILE A 12 -13.30 35.32 54.14
C ILE A 12 -13.93 33.96 53.87
N GLY A 13 -15.03 33.94 53.13
CA GLY A 13 -15.51 32.74 52.49
C GLY A 13 -14.54 32.40 51.37
N THR A 14 -13.69 31.41 51.56
CA THR A 14 -13.02 30.70 50.48
C THR A 14 -14.11 30.01 49.67
N PHE A 15 -14.60 30.67 48.62
CA PHE A 15 -15.22 29.96 47.50
C PHE A 15 -14.08 29.22 46.81
N VAL A 16 -13.99 27.91 47.05
CA VAL A 16 -13.22 27.01 46.18
C VAL A 16 -14.01 26.94 44.89
N ILE A 17 -13.78 27.89 44.00
CA ILE A 17 -14.15 27.72 42.60
C ILE A 17 -13.13 26.69 42.08
N PRO A 18 -13.55 25.58 41.45
CA PRO A 18 -12.60 24.72 40.77
C PRO A 18 -11.74 25.58 39.83
N ASP A 19 -10.46 25.28 39.67
CA ASP A 19 -9.61 26.03 38.76
C ASP A 19 -10.15 25.81 37.34
N ILE A 20 -10.95 26.77 36.87
CA ILE A 20 -11.60 26.70 35.55
C ILE A 20 -10.49 27.01 34.56
N GLY A 21 -9.98 25.96 33.92
CA GLY A 21 -9.04 26.16 32.83
C GLY A 21 -7.98 25.10 32.65
N PHE A 22 -7.60 24.33 33.66
CA PHE A 22 -6.59 23.29 33.51
C PHE A 22 -7.20 21.90 33.55
N ALA A 23 -6.44 20.87 33.14
CA ALA A 23 -6.92 19.50 33.23
C ALA A 23 -7.15 19.16 34.71
N GLN A 24 -8.38 18.82 35.05
CA GLN A 24 -8.76 18.54 36.43
C GLN A 24 -8.43 17.09 36.75
N ALA A 25 -7.76 16.90 37.89
CA ALA A 25 -7.54 15.56 38.41
C ALA A 25 -8.89 14.85 38.61
N GLY A 26 -8.97 13.61 38.16
CA GLY A 26 -10.24 12.91 38.05
C GLY A 26 -10.08 11.53 37.43
N ASN A 27 -11.17 10.77 37.46
CA ASN A 27 -11.28 9.47 36.80
C ASN A 27 -12.18 9.65 35.58
N TYR A 28 -11.66 9.33 34.40
CA TYR A 28 -12.34 9.50 33.13
C TYR A 28 -12.51 8.15 32.44
N ASN A 29 -13.70 7.86 31.93
CA ASN A 29 -13.99 6.64 31.20
C ASN A 29 -14.27 6.93 29.73
N LEU A 30 -13.63 6.19 28.82
CA LEU A 30 -13.86 6.36 27.39
C LEU A 30 -15.27 5.94 27.00
N THR A 31 -15.92 6.79 26.22
CA THR A 31 -17.27 6.57 25.68
C THR A 31 -17.31 6.55 24.16
N GLY A 32 -16.25 7.02 23.50
CA GLY A 32 -16.07 6.84 22.06
C GLY A 32 -14.67 7.24 21.63
N VAL A 33 -14.24 6.73 20.48
CA VAL A 33 -12.97 7.10 19.85
C VAL A 33 -13.12 7.09 18.33
N TYR A 34 -12.41 8.00 17.67
CA TYR A 34 -12.34 8.09 16.22
C TYR A 34 -10.88 8.26 15.80
N ASN A 35 -10.30 7.20 15.24
CA ASN A 35 -8.91 7.18 14.79
C ASN A 35 -8.85 7.24 13.26
N VAL A 36 -7.92 8.04 12.74
CA VAL A 36 -7.59 8.08 11.31
C VAL A 36 -6.10 7.86 11.15
N TYR A 37 -5.72 6.75 10.54
CA TYR A 37 -4.33 6.42 10.25
C TYR A 37 -4.02 6.79 8.80
N HIS A 38 -3.12 7.74 8.60
CA HIS A 38 -2.54 8.09 7.31
C HIS A 38 -1.18 7.42 7.16
N TYR A 39 -0.93 6.82 6.00
CA TYR A 39 0.33 6.16 5.69
C TYR A 39 0.97 6.82 4.49
N LEU A 40 2.23 7.25 4.65
CA LEU A 40 3.07 7.76 3.59
C LEU A 40 4.19 6.76 3.33
N VAL A 41 4.37 6.35 2.07
CA VAL A 41 5.47 5.47 1.68
C VAL A 41 6.78 6.22 1.85
N ARG A 42 7.70 5.65 2.62
CA ARG A 42 9.02 6.24 2.91
C ARG A 42 10.13 5.44 2.24
N ASP A 43 11.33 6.02 2.20
CA ASP A 43 12.53 5.27 1.88
C ASP A 43 12.79 4.15 2.91
N LEU A 44 13.34 3.03 2.45
CA LEU A 44 13.90 1.98 3.31
C LEU A 44 15.04 2.57 4.15
N ASP A 45 15.03 2.24 5.45
CA ASP A 45 16.05 2.63 6.41
C ASP A 45 16.90 1.42 6.82
N ASN A 46 17.85 1.60 7.73
CA ASN A 46 18.74 0.53 8.21
C ASN A 46 18.10 -0.37 9.29
N SER A 47 16.78 -0.31 9.43
CA SER A 47 16.07 -1.19 10.36
C SER A 47 16.12 -2.66 9.90
N VAL A 48 16.04 -3.59 10.86
CA VAL A 48 16.03 -5.02 10.54
C VAL A 48 14.83 -5.39 9.65
N GLY A 49 13.67 -4.76 9.87
CA GLY A 49 12.48 -5.00 9.06
C GLY A 49 12.66 -4.55 7.61
N ASP A 50 13.18 -3.34 7.40
CA ASP A 50 13.41 -2.80 6.05
C ASP A 50 14.44 -3.64 5.27
N SER A 51 15.50 -4.08 5.95
CA SER A 51 16.59 -4.84 5.32
C SER A 51 16.25 -6.29 4.97
N LEU A 52 15.27 -6.88 5.65
CA LEU A 52 14.87 -8.27 5.43
C LEU A 52 13.62 -8.40 4.55
N ASP A 53 12.60 -7.58 4.82
CA ASP A 53 11.23 -7.79 4.31
C ASP A 53 10.69 -6.57 3.55
N GLY A 54 11.36 -5.41 3.64
CA GLY A 54 10.94 -4.16 3.03
C GLY A 54 10.94 -4.22 1.49
N THR A 55 9.83 -3.82 0.88
CA THR A 55 9.69 -3.75 -0.59
C THR A 55 8.67 -2.70 -0.98
N TYR A 56 8.75 -2.24 -2.23
CA TYR A 56 7.76 -1.33 -2.82
C TYR A 56 6.77 -2.04 -3.75
N GLN A 57 6.95 -3.33 -3.99
CA GLN A 57 6.21 -4.08 -5.00
C GLN A 57 5.29 -5.10 -4.37
N VAL A 58 3.99 -4.98 -4.64
CA VAL A 58 3.02 -6.06 -4.41
C VAL A 58 3.09 -7.00 -5.59
N LYS A 59 3.36 -8.28 -5.34
CA LYS A 59 3.55 -9.29 -6.38
C LYS A 59 2.58 -10.45 -6.23
N ALA A 60 2.21 -11.03 -7.36
CA ALA A 60 1.57 -12.32 -7.46
C ALA A 60 2.62 -13.34 -7.90
N HIS A 61 2.64 -14.50 -7.25
CA HIS A 61 3.67 -15.51 -7.40
C HIS A 61 3.06 -16.81 -7.92
N TRP A 62 3.67 -17.40 -8.94
CA TRP A 62 3.31 -18.72 -9.43
C TRP A 62 4.49 -19.68 -9.28
N PRO A 63 4.30 -20.91 -8.77
CA PRO A 63 3.03 -21.48 -8.29
C PRO A 63 2.60 -21.00 -6.90
N ASN A 64 3.50 -20.38 -6.12
CA ASN A 64 3.20 -19.80 -4.81
C ASN A 64 4.35 -18.88 -4.37
N ALA A 65 4.13 -18.07 -3.34
CA ALA A 65 5.10 -17.10 -2.84
C ALA A 65 6.36 -17.74 -2.23
N TYR A 66 6.28 -18.98 -1.74
CA TYR A 66 7.41 -19.65 -1.09
C TYR A 66 8.40 -20.28 -2.08
N ASN A 67 7.91 -20.83 -3.19
CA ASN A 67 8.69 -21.46 -4.26
C ASN A 67 8.30 -20.85 -5.61
N SER A 68 8.41 -19.53 -5.74
CA SER A 68 8.02 -18.85 -6.98
C SER A 68 8.94 -19.24 -8.14
N LEU A 69 8.32 -19.55 -9.28
CA LEU A 69 8.96 -19.75 -10.58
C LEU A 69 8.73 -18.55 -11.51
N PHE A 70 7.69 -17.76 -11.24
CA PHE A 70 7.36 -16.56 -11.99
C PHE A 70 6.62 -15.57 -11.09
N ASP A 71 7.05 -14.32 -11.15
CA ASP A 71 6.46 -13.21 -10.40
C ASP A 71 5.81 -12.21 -11.35
N TRP A 72 4.63 -11.75 -10.98
CA TRP A 72 3.92 -10.68 -11.65
C TRP A 72 3.72 -9.51 -10.69
N THR A 73 4.23 -8.33 -11.03
CA THR A 73 4.02 -7.13 -10.22
C THR A 73 2.59 -6.63 -10.42
N LEU A 74 1.81 -6.57 -9.34
CA LEU A 74 0.45 -6.06 -9.33
C LEU A 74 0.42 -4.54 -9.15
N VAL A 75 1.20 -4.05 -8.19
CA VAL A 75 1.31 -2.63 -7.84
C VAL A 75 2.75 -2.36 -7.45
N ASN A 76 3.27 -1.20 -7.86
CA ASN A 76 4.53 -0.66 -7.43
C ASN A 76 4.28 0.68 -6.77
N TYR A 77 4.65 0.82 -5.50
CA TYR A 77 4.61 2.08 -4.78
C TYR A 77 5.88 2.89 -5.05
N GLU A 78 5.75 4.20 -5.07
CA GLU A 78 6.87 5.13 -5.06
C GLU A 78 6.96 5.85 -3.71
N VAL A 79 8.16 6.32 -3.38
CA VAL A 79 8.36 7.11 -2.16
C VAL A 79 7.56 8.40 -2.27
N GLY A 80 6.80 8.71 -1.23
CA GLY A 80 5.85 9.82 -1.21
C GLY A 80 4.42 9.43 -1.60
N ASP A 81 4.18 8.20 -2.05
CA ASP A 81 2.81 7.72 -2.26
C ASP A 81 2.05 7.65 -0.93
N THR A 82 0.74 7.88 -0.99
CA THR A 82 -0.14 7.74 0.17
C THR A 82 -0.92 6.44 0.07
N ILE A 83 -0.91 5.66 1.15
CA ILE A 83 -1.79 4.50 1.31
C ILE A 83 -2.98 5.01 2.13
N GLY A 84 -4.18 4.87 1.55
CA GLY A 84 -5.40 5.54 1.99
C GLY A 84 -5.67 5.47 3.50
N PRO A 85 -6.45 6.41 4.04
CA PRO A 85 -6.64 6.48 5.48
C PRO A 85 -7.38 5.26 6.00
N VAL A 86 -6.82 4.58 7.00
CA VAL A 86 -7.54 3.55 7.75
C VAL A 86 -8.32 4.26 8.85
N ILE A 87 -9.65 4.26 8.73
CA ILE A 87 -10.54 4.91 9.68
C ILE A 87 -11.09 3.86 10.65
N VAL A 88 -10.99 4.11 11.95
CA VAL A 88 -11.60 3.30 13.02
C VAL A 88 -12.63 4.16 13.75
N PRO A 89 -13.89 4.21 13.26
CA PRO A 89 -14.91 5.10 13.80
C PRO A 89 -15.73 4.38 14.87
N LEU A 90 -15.39 4.59 16.14
CA LEU A 90 -16.09 4.00 17.29
C LEU A 90 -16.73 5.08 18.18
N PRO A 91 -17.67 5.88 17.66
CA PRO A 91 -18.13 7.11 18.33
C PRO A 91 -19.08 6.89 19.52
N THR A 92 -19.41 5.64 19.87
CA THR A 92 -20.37 5.36 20.96
C THR A 92 -19.94 4.17 21.81
N PRO A 93 -20.45 4.05 23.06
CA PRO A 93 -20.13 2.90 23.90
C PRO A 93 -20.53 1.55 23.27
N ALA A 94 -21.61 1.53 22.47
CA ALA A 94 -22.01 0.32 21.75
C ALA A 94 -20.98 -0.08 20.68
N HIS A 95 -20.38 0.90 20.00
CA HIS A 95 -19.30 0.65 19.05
C HIS A 95 -18.02 0.18 19.77
N LEU A 96 -17.71 0.72 20.94
CA LEU A 96 -16.58 0.24 21.73
C LEU A 96 -16.73 -1.23 22.13
N LEU A 97 -17.95 -1.70 22.41
CA LEU A 97 -18.20 -3.09 22.84
C LEU A 97 -18.21 -4.12 21.70
N GLY A 98 -18.55 -3.73 20.47
CA GLY A 98 -18.78 -4.69 19.37
C GLY A 98 -18.34 -4.23 17.98
N GLY A 99 -17.73 -3.05 17.86
CA GLY A 99 -17.32 -2.46 16.58
C GLY A 99 -16.04 -3.04 15.98
N LEU A 100 -15.27 -3.82 16.76
CA LEU A 100 -14.08 -4.53 16.28
C LEU A 100 -14.21 -6.03 16.55
N SER A 101 -13.81 -6.85 15.57
CA SER A 101 -13.71 -8.30 15.72
C SER A 101 -12.63 -8.72 16.73
N ALA A 102 -11.63 -7.87 16.95
CA ALA A 102 -10.52 -8.10 17.87
C ALA A 102 -10.92 -8.03 19.35
N GLY A 103 -12.11 -7.51 19.67
CA GLY A 103 -12.65 -7.48 21.03
C GLY A 103 -13.15 -6.11 21.49
N PRO A 104 -13.68 -6.02 22.71
CA PRO A 104 -14.21 -4.78 23.27
C PRO A 104 -13.10 -3.81 23.72
N ILE A 105 -13.37 -2.53 23.54
CA ILE A 105 -12.54 -1.41 23.97
C ILE A 105 -13.13 -0.82 25.25
N GLY A 106 -12.28 -0.57 26.23
CA GLY A 106 -12.64 0.14 27.44
C GLY A 106 -11.38 0.61 28.13
N ILE A 107 -11.17 1.92 28.14
CA ILE A 107 -10.00 2.55 28.74
C ILE A 107 -10.45 3.53 29.82
N ASN A 108 -9.70 3.55 30.91
CA ASN A 108 -9.90 4.40 32.06
C ASN A 108 -8.62 5.22 32.27
N VAL A 109 -8.78 6.51 32.54
CA VAL A 109 -7.69 7.43 32.83
C VAL A 109 -7.90 8.04 34.21
N ASP A 110 -6.96 7.79 35.11
CA ASP A 110 -6.82 8.52 36.36
C ASP A 110 -5.80 9.65 36.16
N LEU A 111 -6.30 10.88 36.09
CA LEU A 111 -5.46 12.08 35.96
C LEU A 111 -5.15 12.66 37.33
N TYR A 112 -3.89 13.03 37.58
CA TYR A 112 -3.45 13.64 38.84
C TYR A 112 -2.90 15.05 38.61
N GLU A 113 -3.08 15.93 39.60
CA GLU A 113 -2.62 17.33 39.57
C GLU A 113 -1.09 17.46 39.49
N THR A 114 -0.36 16.38 39.80
CA THR A 114 1.11 16.33 39.80
C THR A 114 1.71 16.18 38.41
N GLY A 115 0.92 16.24 37.33
CA GLY A 115 1.39 16.00 35.96
C GLY A 115 1.59 14.52 35.63
N THR A 116 1.00 13.63 36.42
CA THR A 116 1.03 12.18 36.21
C THR A 116 -0.36 11.68 35.84
N MET A 117 -0.45 10.59 35.11
CA MET A 117 -1.70 9.88 34.86
C MET A 117 -1.51 8.37 34.80
N VAL A 118 -2.55 7.63 35.14
CA VAL A 118 -2.58 6.17 35.02
C VAL A 118 -3.64 5.79 34.01
N ILE A 119 -3.23 5.08 32.97
CA ILE A 119 -4.10 4.64 31.88
C ILE A 119 -4.23 3.12 31.96
N THR A 120 -5.46 2.62 32.04
CA THR A 120 -5.71 1.18 32.15
C THR A 120 -6.88 0.72 31.27
N GLY A 121 -6.85 -0.54 30.82
CA GLY A 121 -7.96 -1.14 30.10
C GLY A 121 -7.54 -1.74 28.76
N THR A 122 -8.26 -1.44 27.68
CA THR A 122 -7.96 -1.86 26.30
C THR A 122 -8.16 -0.70 25.32
N TYR A 123 -7.32 -0.61 24.29
CA TYR A 123 -7.35 0.48 23.30
C TYR A 123 -7.20 -0.07 21.87
N PRO A 124 -7.87 0.50 20.86
CA PRO A 124 -7.66 0.08 19.47
C PRO A 124 -6.25 0.42 19.00
N ALA A 125 -5.57 -0.58 18.45
CA ALA A 125 -4.28 -0.42 17.80
C ALA A 125 -4.29 -1.07 16.42
N VAL A 126 -3.25 -0.78 15.63
CA VAL A 126 -2.97 -1.46 14.38
C VAL A 126 -1.59 -2.07 14.51
N THR A 127 -1.47 -3.37 14.23
CA THR A 127 -0.18 -4.07 14.29
C THR A 127 0.08 -4.74 12.97
N THR A 128 1.34 -4.70 12.54
CA THR A 128 1.83 -5.43 11.37
C THR A 128 2.64 -6.61 11.86
N ALA A 129 2.23 -7.83 11.50
CA ALA A 129 2.98 -9.05 11.75
C ALA A 129 2.98 -9.89 10.47
N ASP A 130 4.11 -10.48 10.10
CA ASP A 130 4.28 -11.26 8.86
C ASP A 130 3.76 -10.50 7.61
N CYS A 131 4.09 -9.19 7.55
CA CYS A 131 3.60 -8.27 6.51
C CYS A 131 2.07 -8.26 6.35
N SER A 132 1.36 -8.47 7.46
CA SER A 132 -0.10 -8.35 7.57
C SER A 132 -0.49 -7.26 8.55
N THR A 133 -1.13 -6.20 8.04
CA THR A 133 -1.71 -5.14 8.88
C THR A 133 -3.10 -5.54 9.36
N ALA A 134 -3.31 -5.59 10.67
CA ALA A 134 -4.62 -5.86 11.25
C ALA A 134 -4.90 -4.99 12.48
N ALA A 135 -6.19 -4.69 12.70
CA ALA A 135 -6.64 -4.07 13.92
C ALA A 135 -6.53 -5.05 15.09
N THR A 136 -6.00 -4.56 16.22
CA THR A 136 -5.88 -5.31 17.47
C THR A 136 -6.42 -4.48 18.64
N VAL A 137 -6.71 -5.16 19.75
CA VAL A 137 -7.20 -4.52 20.97
C VAL A 137 -6.32 -5.00 22.14
N PRO A 138 -5.08 -4.50 22.24
CA PRO A 138 -4.18 -4.85 23.34
C PRO A 138 -4.69 -4.31 24.67
N ALA A 139 -4.27 -4.98 25.75
CA ALA A 139 -4.41 -4.44 27.10
C ALA A 139 -3.43 -3.29 27.31
N VAL A 140 -3.91 -2.23 27.96
CA VAL A 140 -3.15 -1.03 28.29
C VAL A 140 -2.96 -0.96 29.80
N THR A 141 -1.72 -0.71 30.21
CA THR A 141 -1.37 -0.28 31.56
C THR A 141 -0.18 0.64 31.41
N ASP A 142 -0.41 1.93 31.60
CA ASP A 142 0.58 2.96 31.37
C ASP A 142 0.60 3.98 32.52
N ASN A 143 1.79 4.32 32.98
CA ASN A 143 2.03 5.35 33.99
C ASN A 143 2.61 6.56 33.27
N ALA A 144 1.75 7.26 32.54
CA ALA A 144 2.18 8.37 31.70
C ALA A 144 2.37 9.66 32.51
N THR A 145 3.13 10.58 31.93
CA THR A 145 3.25 11.95 32.41
C THR A 145 2.70 12.91 31.36
N TRP A 146 2.15 14.02 31.80
CA TRP A 146 1.46 14.98 30.94
C TRP A 146 1.74 16.42 31.35
N HIS A 147 1.53 17.31 30.39
CA HIS A 147 1.58 18.75 30.61
C HIS A 147 0.45 19.45 29.84
N SER A 148 0.10 20.65 30.31
CA SER A 148 -0.78 21.57 29.61
C SER A 148 0.00 22.76 29.07
N GLY A 149 -0.49 23.33 27.96
CA GLY A 149 0.09 24.50 27.31
C GLY A 149 -0.91 25.63 27.17
N GLY A 150 -0.40 26.86 27.27
CA GLY A 150 -1.15 28.10 27.09
C GLY A 150 -2.15 28.42 28.20
N ASP A 151 -2.72 29.63 28.09
CA ASP A 151 -3.86 30.00 28.90
C ASP A 151 -5.14 29.35 28.34
N PRO A 152 -6.11 28.95 29.18
CA PRO A 152 -7.30 28.26 28.71
C PRO A 152 -8.27 29.18 27.96
N ILE A 153 -8.73 28.75 26.79
CA ILE A 153 -9.80 29.41 26.04
C ILE A 153 -11.14 28.99 26.64
N VAL A 154 -11.78 29.91 27.36
CA VAL A 154 -13.07 29.65 28.03
C VAL A 154 -14.22 30.19 27.20
N VAL A 155 -15.16 29.31 26.84
CA VAL A 155 -16.45 29.71 26.26
C VAL A 155 -17.52 29.62 27.35
N ASN A 156 -18.11 30.76 27.67
CA ASN A 156 -19.18 30.86 28.66
C ASN A 156 -20.38 31.58 28.05
N ASN A 157 -21.27 30.84 27.38
CA ASN A 157 -22.54 31.36 26.88
C ASN A 157 -23.70 30.45 27.28
N ASP A 158 -24.95 30.90 27.12
CA ASP A 158 -26.14 30.19 27.60
C ASP A 158 -26.32 28.77 27.01
N SER A 159 -25.59 28.42 25.95
CA SER A 159 -25.69 27.13 25.26
C SER A 159 -24.43 26.26 25.35
N VAL A 160 -23.27 26.81 25.75
CA VAL A 160 -21.97 26.13 25.76
C VAL A 160 -21.11 26.66 26.90
N LYS A 161 -20.65 25.74 27.77
CA LYS A 161 -19.70 25.99 28.86
C LYS A 161 -18.47 25.10 28.68
N THR A 162 -17.40 25.64 28.10
CA THR A 162 -16.18 24.86 27.83
C THR A 162 -14.91 25.58 28.23
N ALA A 163 -13.87 24.80 28.51
CA ALA A 163 -12.49 25.28 28.61
C ALA A 163 -11.60 24.41 27.71
N GLN A 164 -10.83 25.06 26.84
CA GLN A 164 -9.96 24.40 25.87
C GLN A 164 -8.51 24.89 26.01
N PHE A 165 -7.54 23.98 26.02
CA PHE A 165 -6.11 24.30 26.16
C PHE A 165 -5.25 23.21 25.52
N GLY A 166 -3.98 23.50 25.26
CA GLY A 166 -3.03 22.52 24.72
C GLY A 166 -2.75 21.41 25.73
N PHE A 167 -2.65 20.18 25.26
CA PHE A 167 -2.40 19.01 26.11
C PHE A 167 -1.38 18.10 25.44
N GLY A 168 -0.43 17.58 26.21
CA GLY A 168 0.67 16.77 25.71
C GLY A 168 1.05 15.64 26.66
N PHE A 169 1.39 14.47 26.10
CA PHE A 169 2.12 13.43 26.80
C PHE A 169 3.61 13.76 26.81
N VAL A 170 4.23 13.77 27.98
CA VAL A 170 5.69 13.88 28.11
C VAL A 170 6.31 12.50 27.92
N GLU A 171 5.87 11.54 28.73
CA GLU A 171 6.32 10.14 28.71
C GLU A 171 5.11 9.22 28.75
N SER A 172 5.08 8.21 27.88
CA SER A 172 4.06 7.18 27.77
C SER A 172 4.67 5.91 27.19
N GLY A 173 4.29 4.76 27.74
CA GLY A 173 4.66 3.45 27.19
C GLY A 173 3.75 2.97 26.06
N VAL A 174 2.68 3.72 25.74
CA VAL A 174 1.61 3.30 24.82
C VAL A 174 1.33 4.35 23.74
N PHE A 175 1.36 5.63 24.08
CA PHE A 175 1.16 6.74 23.16
C PHE A 175 2.49 7.41 22.83
N ALA A 176 2.51 8.25 21.78
CA ALA A 176 3.69 9.00 21.41
C ALA A 176 4.24 9.86 22.57
N ASN A 177 5.55 9.79 22.77
CA ASN A 177 6.28 10.63 23.73
C ASN A 177 6.43 12.05 23.19
N ASN A 178 6.78 12.99 24.08
CA ASN A 178 7.12 14.37 23.73
C ASN A 178 6.06 15.09 22.87
N MET A 179 4.78 14.80 23.12
CA MET A 179 3.68 15.44 22.42
C MET A 179 3.55 16.90 22.85
N TYR A 180 3.57 17.81 21.88
CA TYR A 180 3.52 19.24 22.12
C TYR A 180 2.15 19.68 22.63
N ALA A 181 2.15 20.58 23.62
CA ALA A 181 0.92 21.21 24.12
C ALA A 181 0.93 22.68 23.69
N PRO A 182 0.25 23.04 22.59
CA PRO A 182 0.30 24.38 22.05
C PRO A 182 -0.44 25.41 22.91
N ASP A 183 0.02 26.66 22.89
CA ASP A 183 -0.78 27.79 23.38
C ASP A 183 -1.80 28.23 22.33
N LEU A 184 -3.02 27.73 22.48
CA LEU A 184 -4.10 27.95 21.53
C LEU A 184 -4.54 29.42 21.38
N ASN A 185 -4.10 30.34 22.26
CA ASN A 185 -4.39 31.77 22.11
C ASN A 185 -3.44 32.48 21.15
N THR A 186 -2.22 31.99 21.04
CA THR A 186 -1.12 32.71 20.38
C THR A 186 -0.54 31.94 19.20
N GLU A 187 -0.57 30.60 19.26
CA GLU A 187 -0.02 29.70 18.25
C GLU A 187 -1.09 29.25 17.24
N VAL A 188 -0.66 29.05 15.99
CA VAL A 188 -1.52 28.77 14.84
C VAL A 188 -1.20 27.39 14.26
N TYR A 189 -2.25 26.56 14.08
CA TYR A 189 -2.14 25.26 13.43
C TYR A 189 -1.65 25.38 11.98
N GLY A 190 -0.71 24.54 11.57
CA GLY A 190 -0.03 24.54 10.28
C GLY A 190 1.05 25.61 10.13
N ALA A 191 1.34 26.38 11.19
CA ALA A 191 2.44 27.35 11.21
C ALA A 191 3.36 27.13 12.43
N ASP A 192 2.77 27.01 13.62
CA ASP A 192 3.51 26.78 14.85
C ASP A 192 3.46 25.30 15.27
N TYR A 193 2.34 24.60 15.08
CA TYR A 193 2.16 23.17 15.38
C TYR A 193 1.30 22.47 14.33
N GLY A 194 1.37 21.14 14.25
CA GLY A 194 0.67 20.32 13.23
C GLY A 194 1.58 19.92 12.06
N ASP A 195 0.99 19.30 11.04
CA ASP A 195 1.72 18.73 9.87
C ASP A 195 2.69 19.74 9.22
N GLY A 196 3.94 19.31 9.00
CA GLY A 196 4.99 20.12 8.38
C GLY A 196 5.62 21.19 9.28
N THR A 197 5.35 21.18 10.59
CA THR A 197 5.96 22.10 11.58
C THR A 197 7.01 21.38 12.44
N ASP A 198 7.73 22.11 13.31
CA ASP A 198 8.64 21.48 14.28
C ASP A 198 7.87 20.68 15.37
N TYR A 199 6.55 20.87 15.47
CA TYR A 199 5.67 20.25 16.46
C TYR A 199 4.51 19.49 15.79
N GLU A 200 4.83 18.51 14.95
CA GLU A 200 3.83 17.69 14.23
C GLU A 200 3.06 16.74 15.16
N THR A 201 3.69 16.28 16.25
CA THR A 201 3.01 15.51 17.30
C THR A 201 2.53 16.48 18.38
N TRP A 202 1.22 16.67 18.51
CA TRP A 202 0.61 17.65 19.40
C TRP A 202 -0.77 17.21 19.89
N GLY A 203 -1.30 17.87 20.92
CA GLY A 203 -2.66 17.59 21.37
C GLY A 203 -3.38 18.74 22.06
N ARG A 204 -4.65 18.48 22.35
CA ARG A 204 -5.58 19.44 22.92
C ARG A 204 -6.61 18.75 23.80
N TRP A 205 -6.96 19.45 24.86
CA TRP A 205 -8.01 19.05 25.78
C TRP A 205 -9.17 20.04 25.71
N THR A 206 -10.41 19.53 25.74
CA THR A 206 -11.63 20.32 25.88
C THR A 206 -12.51 19.75 26.99
N SER A 207 -12.67 20.49 28.08
CA SER A 207 -13.63 20.17 29.14
C SER A 207 -14.99 20.77 28.83
N HIS A 208 -16.05 20.00 29.01
CA HIS A 208 -17.43 20.47 28.99
C HIS A 208 -17.99 20.48 30.40
N TYR A 209 -18.50 21.62 30.84
CA TYR A 209 -18.98 21.83 32.19
C TYR A 209 -20.50 21.85 32.26
N ASN A 210 -21.01 21.60 33.46
CA ASN A 210 -22.38 21.93 33.82
C ASN A 210 -22.59 23.47 33.86
N ASP A 211 -23.85 23.90 33.97
CA ASP A 211 -24.26 25.30 33.80
C ASP A 211 -23.51 26.32 34.68
N ASP A 212 -23.03 25.89 35.85
CA ASP A 212 -22.37 26.74 36.84
C ASP A 212 -20.84 26.55 36.92
N PHE A 213 -20.24 25.80 35.98
CA PHE A 213 -18.82 25.44 35.97
C PHE A 213 -18.32 24.67 37.21
N SER A 214 -19.21 24.15 38.05
CA SER A 214 -18.80 23.43 39.26
C SER A 214 -18.33 22.00 38.98
N GLN A 215 -18.68 21.44 37.83
CA GLN A 215 -18.35 20.06 37.49
C GLN A 215 -18.12 19.88 35.98
N ILE A 216 -17.06 19.15 35.63
CA ILE A 216 -16.86 18.62 34.29
C ILE A 216 -17.85 17.46 34.07
N GLN A 217 -18.61 17.53 32.98
CA GLN A 217 -19.56 16.49 32.56
C GLN A 217 -18.96 15.53 31.55
N THR A 218 -18.17 16.05 30.60
CA THR A 218 -17.46 15.27 29.59
C THR A 218 -16.15 15.94 29.23
N VAL A 219 -15.24 15.16 28.66
CA VAL A 219 -13.96 15.64 28.14
C VAL A 219 -13.77 15.11 26.73
N ASP A 220 -13.29 15.98 25.85
CA ASP A 220 -12.81 15.59 24.54
C ASP A 220 -11.31 15.81 24.47
N MET A 221 -10.58 14.75 24.14
CA MET A 221 -9.14 14.80 23.90
C MET A 221 -8.89 14.58 22.41
N HIS A 222 -8.10 15.47 21.83
CA HIS A 222 -7.64 15.37 20.46
C HIS A 222 -6.12 15.34 20.44
N TRP A 223 -5.54 14.48 19.62
CA TRP A 223 -4.12 14.54 19.35
C TRP A 223 -3.78 14.00 17.98
N GLU A 224 -2.65 14.47 17.48
CA GLU A 224 -1.98 13.95 16.30
C GLU A 224 -0.63 13.38 16.73
N GLN A 225 -0.28 12.23 16.17
CA GLN A 225 1.04 11.62 16.38
C GLN A 225 1.66 11.22 15.06
N VAL A 226 2.95 11.51 14.92
CA VAL A 226 3.76 11.19 13.75
C VAL A 226 4.92 10.29 14.18
N ASP A 227 5.23 9.30 13.35
CA ASP A 227 6.41 8.46 13.55
C ASP A 227 7.69 9.33 13.57
N GLY A 228 8.60 9.05 14.51
CA GLY A 228 9.85 9.78 14.61
C GLY A 228 10.63 9.48 15.87
N VAL A 229 11.93 9.81 15.84
CA VAL A 229 12.83 9.62 16.99
C VAL A 229 12.40 10.47 18.19
N SER A 230 11.86 11.67 17.94
CA SER A 230 11.35 12.55 18.99
C SER A 230 10.11 11.98 19.68
N SER A 231 9.18 11.39 18.92
CA SER A 231 7.97 10.77 19.47
C SER A 231 8.22 9.36 20.02
N GLY A 232 9.32 8.73 19.64
CA GLY A 232 9.61 7.33 19.93
C GLY A 232 8.66 6.34 19.24
N ALA A 233 7.82 6.83 18.32
CA ALA A 233 6.87 6.02 17.56
C ALA A 233 7.46 5.65 16.19
N GLY A 234 7.22 4.42 15.74
CA GLY A 234 7.64 3.96 14.40
C GLY A 234 9.16 3.89 14.17
N VAL A 235 9.95 3.92 15.25
CA VAL A 235 11.41 3.79 15.23
C VAL A 235 11.88 2.62 16.07
N ASP A 236 13.03 2.05 15.73
CA ASP A 236 13.71 1.03 16.53
C ASP A 236 14.57 1.65 17.64
N THR A 237 15.27 0.82 18.41
CA THR A 237 16.13 1.25 19.52
C THR A 237 17.34 2.07 19.08
N ASP A 238 17.74 1.98 17.82
CA ASP A 238 18.84 2.74 17.24
C ASP A 238 18.35 4.03 16.57
N GLY A 239 17.04 4.26 16.52
CA GLY A 239 16.39 5.44 15.95
C GLY A 239 16.09 5.33 14.45
N ASN A 240 16.24 4.14 13.85
CA ASN A 240 15.88 3.93 12.44
C ASN A 240 14.37 3.70 12.32
N PHE A 241 13.75 4.18 11.25
CA PHE A 241 12.33 3.92 11.00
C PHE A 241 12.07 2.43 10.73
N ASN A 242 11.08 1.85 11.40
CA ASN A 242 10.76 0.42 11.30
C ASN A 242 9.27 0.14 11.01
N GLY A 243 8.48 1.19 10.76
CA GLY A 243 7.07 1.09 10.43
C GLY A 243 6.83 0.49 9.05
N HIS A 244 6.01 -0.57 9.00
CA HIS A 244 5.58 -1.20 7.75
C HIS A 244 4.06 -1.27 7.65
N PHE A 245 3.54 -1.02 6.45
CA PHE A 245 2.19 -1.38 6.06
C PHE A 245 2.24 -2.74 5.36
N GLY A 246 1.73 -3.75 6.05
CA GLY A 246 1.57 -5.09 5.52
C GLY A 246 0.36 -5.22 4.59
N VAL A 247 0.59 -5.71 3.37
CA VAL A 247 -0.43 -6.08 2.39
C VAL A 247 -0.46 -7.60 2.29
N THR A 248 -1.61 -8.23 2.52
CA THR A 248 -1.78 -9.71 2.55
C THR A 248 -2.52 -10.31 1.37
N GLY A 249 -2.93 -9.47 0.43
CA GLY A 249 -3.76 -9.89 -0.68
C GLY A 249 -4.22 -8.70 -1.50
N ALA A 250 -4.89 -9.01 -2.59
CA ALA A 250 -5.39 -8.02 -3.53
C ALA A 250 -6.91 -7.84 -3.42
N PHE A 251 -7.41 -6.89 -4.19
CA PHE A 251 -8.81 -6.89 -4.62
C PHE A 251 -9.00 -7.90 -5.76
N GLY A 252 -10.20 -8.43 -5.90
CA GLY A 252 -10.58 -9.12 -7.12
C GLY A 252 -12.02 -9.62 -7.08
N ASP A 253 -12.43 -10.33 -8.13
CA ASP A 253 -13.81 -10.74 -8.30
C ASP A 253 -13.97 -11.91 -9.29
N SER A 254 -15.13 -12.58 -9.27
CA SER A 254 -15.47 -13.65 -10.24
C SER A 254 -16.58 -13.27 -11.24
N SER A 255 -17.17 -12.09 -11.08
CA SER A 255 -18.32 -11.61 -11.85
C SER A 255 -17.93 -10.94 -13.17
N THR A 256 -16.79 -10.25 -13.21
CA THR A 256 -16.22 -9.58 -14.37
C THR A 256 -16.04 -10.56 -15.52
N THR A 257 -15.40 -11.71 -15.24
CA THR A 257 -15.17 -12.75 -16.25
C THR A 257 -16.48 -13.38 -16.73
N THR A 258 -17.46 -13.53 -15.83
CA THR A 258 -18.80 -14.03 -16.17
C THR A 258 -19.53 -13.07 -17.10
N ALA A 259 -19.50 -11.76 -16.81
CA ALA A 259 -20.08 -10.73 -17.66
C ALA A 259 -19.37 -10.64 -19.01
N LEU A 260 -18.03 -10.69 -19.02
CA LEU A 260 -17.24 -10.62 -20.25
C LEU A 260 -17.36 -11.87 -21.11
N HIS A 261 -17.55 -13.06 -20.52
CA HIS A 261 -17.83 -14.29 -21.28
C HIS A 261 -19.08 -14.16 -22.16
N ALA A 262 -20.10 -13.44 -21.68
CA ALA A 262 -21.34 -13.24 -22.44
C ALA A 262 -21.14 -12.41 -23.73
N VAL A 263 -20.12 -11.54 -23.76
CA VAL A 263 -19.78 -10.74 -24.95
C VAL A 263 -18.64 -11.32 -25.78
N ASN A 264 -17.74 -12.09 -25.14
CA ASN A 264 -16.63 -12.77 -25.79
C ASN A 264 -16.50 -14.22 -25.28
N PRO A 265 -17.07 -15.20 -26.01
CA PRO A 265 -17.04 -16.61 -25.62
C PRO A 265 -15.64 -17.24 -25.58
N ALA A 266 -14.59 -16.56 -26.05
CA ALA A 266 -13.21 -17.04 -25.94
C ALA A 266 -12.68 -16.96 -24.50
N ILE A 267 -13.29 -16.14 -23.65
CA ILE A 267 -13.00 -16.05 -22.22
C ILE A 267 -13.66 -17.24 -21.53
N ASN A 268 -12.88 -18.08 -20.86
CA ASN A 268 -13.43 -19.16 -20.06
C ASN A 268 -13.64 -18.71 -18.62
N VAL A 269 -14.84 -18.93 -18.06
CA VAL A 269 -15.10 -18.60 -16.65
C VAL A 269 -14.37 -19.61 -15.76
N GLY A 270 -13.37 -19.12 -15.02
CA GLY A 270 -12.54 -19.92 -14.14
C GLY A 270 -13.17 -20.20 -12.76
N THR A 271 -12.46 -21.00 -11.97
CA THR A 271 -12.85 -21.42 -10.62
C THR A 271 -12.30 -20.51 -9.51
N TYR A 272 -11.24 -19.76 -9.79
CA TYR A 272 -10.71 -18.71 -8.91
C TYR A 272 -11.18 -17.32 -9.35
N PRO A 273 -11.23 -16.33 -8.43
CA PRO A 273 -11.42 -14.93 -8.82
C PRO A 273 -10.26 -14.42 -9.69
N ILE A 274 -10.51 -13.39 -10.49
CA ILE A 274 -9.44 -12.61 -11.12
C ILE A 274 -8.91 -11.57 -10.15
N ILE A 275 -7.62 -11.29 -10.20
CA ILE A 275 -6.99 -10.22 -9.42
C ILE A 275 -7.25 -8.88 -10.11
N GLY A 276 -7.73 -7.89 -9.36
CA GLY A 276 -7.91 -6.50 -9.85
C GLY A 276 -9.13 -6.23 -10.73
N GLY A 277 -10.00 -7.23 -10.97
CA GLY A 277 -11.24 -7.03 -11.73
C GLY A 277 -12.21 -6.06 -11.04
N SER A 278 -13.01 -5.31 -11.80
CA SER A 278 -13.87 -4.23 -11.27
C SER A 278 -15.16 -4.72 -10.58
N GLY A 279 -15.49 -6.00 -10.73
CA GLY A 279 -16.82 -6.52 -10.45
C GLY A 279 -17.86 -6.15 -11.52
N ALA A 280 -18.90 -6.96 -11.63
CA ALA A 280 -20.08 -6.76 -12.44
C ALA A 280 -21.33 -7.09 -11.62
N ASP A 281 -22.38 -6.28 -11.79
CA ASP A 281 -23.71 -6.53 -11.23
C ASP A 281 -24.44 -7.52 -12.16
N LEU A 282 -24.54 -8.79 -11.76
CA LEU A 282 -25.12 -9.85 -12.58
C LEU A 282 -26.62 -10.02 -12.34
N ASP A 283 -27.15 -9.56 -11.20
CA ASP A 283 -28.57 -9.71 -10.83
C ASP A 283 -29.40 -8.42 -10.94
N GLY A 284 -28.74 -7.28 -11.18
CA GLY A 284 -29.34 -5.98 -11.43
C GLY A 284 -29.67 -5.17 -10.17
N ASP A 285 -29.12 -5.52 -9.01
CA ASP A 285 -29.38 -4.83 -7.74
C ASP A 285 -28.49 -3.59 -7.49
N SER A 286 -27.65 -3.24 -8.47
CA SER A 286 -26.64 -2.17 -8.44
C SER A 286 -25.46 -2.43 -7.50
N ILE A 287 -25.23 -3.68 -7.09
CA ILE A 287 -24.11 -4.13 -6.28
C ILE A 287 -23.31 -5.17 -7.09
N PRO A 288 -21.98 -5.00 -7.26
CA PRO A 288 -21.18 -6.01 -7.93
C PRO A 288 -21.14 -7.36 -7.19
N ASP A 289 -21.34 -8.44 -7.92
CA ASP A 289 -21.34 -9.81 -7.41
C ASP A 289 -19.93 -10.39 -7.23
N GLY A 290 -19.78 -11.38 -6.35
CA GLY A 290 -18.56 -12.19 -6.27
C GLY A 290 -17.28 -11.43 -5.94
N VAL A 291 -17.40 -10.22 -5.40
CA VAL A 291 -16.26 -9.36 -5.05
C VAL A 291 -15.56 -9.85 -3.78
N VAL A 292 -14.24 -9.89 -3.84
CA VAL A 292 -13.35 -10.11 -2.70
C VAL A 292 -12.61 -8.80 -2.41
N ALA A 293 -13.00 -8.14 -1.33
CA ALA A 293 -12.41 -6.86 -0.93
C ALA A 293 -10.90 -6.98 -0.64
N SER A 294 -10.12 -5.98 -1.04
CA SER A 294 -8.71 -5.88 -0.64
C SER A 294 -8.57 -5.75 0.88
N PRO A 295 -7.56 -6.37 1.52
CA PRO A 295 -6.51 -7.22 0.95
C PRO A 295 -6.81 -8.73 1.11
N LYS A 296 -8.06 -9.18 0.89
CA LYS A 296 -8.47 -10.56 1.24
C LYS A 296 -8.25 -11.59 0.14
N LEU A 297 -8.02 -11.17 -1.11
CA LEU A 297 -7.77 -12.13 -2.19
C LEU A 297 -6.32 -12.60 -2.14
N GLU A 298 -6.11 -13.81 -1.63
CA GLU A 298 -4.80 -14.45 -1.58
C GLU A 298 -4.48 -15.19 -2.89
N TRP A 299 -5.47 -15.80 -3.54
CA TRP A 299 -5.28 -16.62 -4.75
C TRP A 299 -6.19 -16.19 -5.88
N GLY A 300 -5.64 -15.97 -7.07
CA GLY A 300 -6.43 -15.58 -8.23
C GLY A 300 -5.70 -15.68 -9.56
N TYR A 301 -6.44 -15.47 -10.65
CA TYR A 301 -5.85 -15.41 -11.99
C TYR A 301 -5.39 -14.00 -12.33
N ILE A 302 -4.31 -13.91 -13.11
CA ILE A 302 -3.99 -12.71 -13.87
C ILE A 302 -4.82 -12.75 -15.16
N PHE A 303 -5.59 -11.69 -15.37
CA PHE A 303 -6.52 -11.54 -16.47
C PHE A 303 -6.48 -10.10 -16.98
N ASP A 304 -6.27 -9.93 -18.28
CA ASP A 304 -6.15 -8.62 -18.91
C ASP A 304 -6.90 -8.59 -20.25
N PRO A 305 -8.16 -8.08 -20.25
CA PRO A 305 -8.99 -7.97 -21.44
C PRO A 305 -8.87 -6.62 -22.17
N SER A 306 -8.06 -5.68 -21.65
CA SER A 306 -8.04 -4.28 -22.10
C SER A 306 -6.67 -3.75 -22.49
N GLY A 307 -5.59 -4.46 -22.18
CA GLY A 307 -4.25 -4.08 -22.59
C GLY A 307 -3.84 -2.70 -22.08
N ASP A 308 -2.95 -2.06 -22.84
CA ASP A 308 -2.34 -0.78 -22.46
C ASP A 308 -3.26 0.42 -22.76
N ASP A 309 -4.11 0.34 -23.79
CA ASP A 309 -5.02 1.43 -24.15
C ASP A 309 -6.28 1.50 -23.26
N GLY A 310 -6.50 0.49 -22.42
CA GLY A 310 -7.63 0.39 -21.49
C GLY A 310 -8.96 0.11 -22.19
N VAL A 311 -8.96 -0.18 -23.49
CA VAL A 311 -10.14 -0.45 -24.29
C VAL A 311 -10.29 -1.96 -24.44
N LEU A 312 -11.44 -2.49 -24.00
CA LEU A 312 -11.71 -3.92 -24.07
C LEU A 312 -11.69 -4.45 -25.52
N PHE A 313 -10.91 -5.51 -25.74
CA PHE A 313 -10.84 -6.27 -26.99
C PHE A 313 -10.43 -5.43 -28.20
N SER A 314 -9.50 -4.49 -28.00
CA SER A 314 -8.93 -3.62 -29.02
C SER A 314 -7.88 -4.32 -29.90
N ALA A 315 -7.51 -5.55 -29.55
CA ALA A 315 -6.51 -6.41 -30.17
C ALA A 315 -5.05 -6.00 -29.90
N ASP A 316 -4.81 -5.06 -29.00
CA ASP A 316 -3.50 -4.77 -28.44
C ASP A 316 -3.16 -5.65 -27.23
N GLU A 317 -4.10 -6.46 -26.74
CA GLU A 317 -3.93 -7.21 -25.50
C GLU A 317 -2.94 -8.37 -25.69
N PRO A 318 -1.85 -8.45 -24.90
CA PRO A 318 -0.88 -9.52 -25.01
C PRO A 318 -1.48 -10.91 -24.78
N LEU A 319 -2.48 -11.01 -23.89
CA LEU A 319 -3.12 -12.26 -23.47
C LEU A 319 -4.29 -12.69 -24.37
N GLN A 320 -4.64 -11.93 -25.41
CA GLN A 320 -5.84 -12.20 -26.24
C GLN A 320 -5.90 -13.63 -26.79
N PHE A 321 -4.74 -14.22 -27.10
CA PHE A 321 -4.65 -15.56 -27.68
C PHE A 321 -4.87 -16.69 -26.67
N THR A 322 -4.73 -16.42 -25.38
CA THR A 322 -4.88 -17.38 -24.28
C THR A 322 -6.14 -17.09 -23.46
N GLY A 323 -7.19 -16.58 -24.13
CA GLY A 323 -8.46 -16.25 -23.49
C GLY A 323 -8.36 -15.09 -22.51
N TYR A 324 -7.37 -14.20 -22.70
CA TYR A 324 -7.06 -13.05 -21.83
C TYR A 324 -6.52 -13.41 -20.45
N TYR A 325 -6.16 -14.68 -20.24
CA TYR A 325 -5.53 -15.17 -19.01
C TYR A 325 -4.03 -15.36 -19.18
N MET A 326 -3.31 -15.17 -18.08
CA MET A 326 -1.96 -15.69 -17.96
C MET A 326 -2.02 -17.23 -17.83
N THR A 327 -1.69 -17.92 -18.91
CA THR A 327 -1.68 -19.39 -18.96
C THR A 327 -0.28 -19.95 -19.08
N PHE A 328 -0.15 -21.26 -18.91
CA PHE A 328 1.13 -21.95 -19.08
C PHE A 328 1.70 -21.79 -20.49
N ASN A 329 0.84 -21.83 -21.53
CA ASN A 329 1.29 -21.59 -22.90
C ASN A 329 1.87 -20.19 -23.08
N PHE A 330 1.20 -19.15 -22.56
CA PHE A 330 1.72 -17.79 -22.62
C PHE A 330 3.07 -17.68 -21.88
N LEU A 331 3.15 -18.19 -20.65
CA LEU A 331 4.38 -18.15 -19.86
C LEU A 331 5.52 -18.92 -20.54
N SER A 332 5.22 -20.03 -21.22
CA SER A 332 6.20 -20.79 -22.01
C SER A 332 6.79 -19.98 -23.17
N ALA A 333 5.97 -19.18 -23.85
CA ALA A 333 6.44 -18.27 -24.90
C ALA A 333 7.27 -17.12 -24.35
N ALA A 334 6.78 -16.47 -23.29
CA ALA A 334 7.52 -15.43 -22.60
C ALA A 334 8.90 -15.94 -22.13
N SER A 335 8.95 -17.14 -21.56
CA SER A 335 10.18 -17.79 -21.10
C SER A 335 11.15 -18.13 -22.24
N ALA A 336 10.64 -18.68 -23.35
CA ALA A 336 11.47 -19.03 -24.50
C ALA A 336 12.15 -17.79 -25.11
N LEU A 337 11.40 -16.68 -25.23
CA LEU A 337 11.93 -15.42 -25.75
C LEU A 337 12.84 -14.73 -24.73
N ALA A 338 12.47 -14.71 -23.44
CA ALA A 338 13.34 -14.18 -22.38
C ALA A 338 14.68 -14.93 -22.31
N THR A 339 14.69 -16.25 -22.53
CA THR A 339 15.93 -17.04 -22.59
C THR A 339 16.80 -16.64 -23.79
N ALA A 340 16.19 -16.43 -24.96
CA ALA A 340 16.93 -16.03 -26.15
C ALA A 340 17.46 -14.59 -26.01
N TYR A 341 16.62 -13.66 -25.57
CA TYR A 341 16.92 -12.24 -25.39
C TYR A 341 17.78 -11.94 -24.16
N GLY A 342 17.81 -12.83 -23.16
CA GLY A 342 18.66 -12.69 -21.97
C GLY A 342 20.15 -12.60 -22.31
N GLN A 343 20.55 -13.02 -23.51
CA GLN A 343 21.89 -12.76 -24.06
C GLN A 343 22.21 -11.27 -24.19
N PHE A 344 21.17 -10.42 -24.32
CA PHE A 344 21.30 -8.96 -24.28
C PHE A 344 21.37 -8.38 -22.85
N SER A 345 21.44 -9.23 -21.84
CA SER A 345 21.61 -8.79 -20.45
C SER A 345 22.88 -9.35 -19.83
N ASP A 346 23.67 -10.10 -20.60
CA ASP A 346 24.92 -10.71 -20.14
C ASP A 346 26.08 -9.71 -20.25
N PRO A 347 26.60 -9.17 -19.14
CA PRO A 347 27.70 -8.21 -19.16
C PRO A 347 29.03 -8.82 -19.63
N ALA A 348 29.14 -10.16 -19.72
CA ALA A 348 30.31 -10.82 -20.30
C ALA A 348 30.28 -10.85 -21.83
N ILE A 349 29.11 -10.61 -22.45
CA ILE A 349 28.88 -10.73 -23.89
C ILE A 349 28.44 -9.40 -24.51
N LEU A 350 27.84 -8.49 -23.73
CA LEU A 350 27.50 -7.13 -24.13
C LEU A 350 28.37 -6.09 -23.45
N VAL A 351 29.51 -5.83 -24.07
CA VAL A 351 30.32 -4.62 -23.88
C VAL A 351 30.01 -3.66 -25.02
N ASP A 352 29.80 -2.39 -24.67
CA ASP A 352 29.84 -1.23 -25.57
C ASP A 352 31.27 -0.68 -25.49
N THR A 353 32.12 -1.07 -26.44
CA THR A 353 33.56 -0.78 -26.37
C THR A 353 33.88 0.67 -26.71
N ASP A 354 33.05 1.35 -27.51
CA ASP A 354 33.28 2.72 -27.99
C ASP A 354 32.38 3.78 -27.33
N GLY A 355 31.45 3.36 -26.46
CA GLY A 355 30.64 4.23 -25.62
C GLY A 355 29.52 4.94 -26.37
N ASP A 356 29.08 4.39 -27.50
CA ASP A 356 28.04 4.97 -28.35
C ASP A 356 26.62 4.57 -27.94
N GLY A 357 26.49 3.72 -26.91
CA GLY A 357 25.22 3.23 -26.38
C GLY A 357 24.69 1.99 -27.10
N VAL A 358 25.46 1.38 -28.01
CA VAL A 358 25.10 0.18 -28.77
C VAL A 358 26.13 -0.93 -28.50
N PRO A 359 25.74 -2.09 -27.96
CA PRO A 359 26.70 -3.17 -27.73
C PRO A 359 27.38 -3.66 -29.01
N ASP A 360 28.69 -3.90 -28.98
CA ASP A 360 29.49 -4.27 -30.17
C ASP A 360 30.21 -5.62 -30.06
N THR A 361 30.04 -6.34 -28.96
CA THR A 361 30.79 -7.57 -28.64
C THR A 361 29.98 -8.87 -28.70
N HIS A 362 28.66 -8.79 -28.84
CA HIS A 362 27.83 -9.99 -28.97
C HIS A 362 28.22 -10.79 -30.23
N PRO A 363 28.36 -12.13 -30.18
CA PRO A 363 28.84 -12.92 -31.32
C PRO A 363 28.06 -12.71 -32.61
N PHE A 364 26.72 -12.56 -32.53
CA PHE A 364 25.91 -12.24 -33.70
C PHE A 364 26.10 -10.80 -34.19
N ILE A 365 26.28 -9.82 -33.30
CA ILE A 365 26.55 -8.44 -33.70
C ILE A 365 27.87 -8.38 -34.48
N VAL A 366 28.93 -8.98 -33.93
CA VAL A 366 30.24 -9.08 -34.58
C VAL A 366 30.13 -9.79 -35.92
N TYR A 367 29.38 -10.89 -35.99
CA TYR A 367 29.14 -11.62 -37.24
C TYR A 367 28.47 -10.74 -38.30
N TYR A 368 27.42 -10.01 -37.95
CA TYR A 368 26.70 -9.14 -38.88
C TYR A 368 27.52 -7.91 -39.30
N MET A 369 28.32 -7.34 -38.41
CA MET A 369 29.29 -6.30 -38.76
C MET A 369 30.36 -6.82 -39.74
N GLN A 370 30.82 -8.07 -39.58
CA GLN A 370 31.73 -8.71 -40.54
C GLN A 370 31.08 -8.96 -41.92
N LEU A 371 29.76 -9.11 -41.96
CA LEU A 371 28.98 -9.14 -43.21
C LEU A 371 28.77 -7.75 -43.83
N GLY A 372 29.21 -6.68 -43.17
CA GLY A 372 29.19 -5.31 -43.66
C GLY A 372 28.00 -4.47 -43.22
N LEU A 373 27.23 -4.92 -42.22
CA LEU A 373 26.21 -4.07 -41.58
C LEU A 373 26.86 -3.03 -40.65
N ASP A 374 26.23 -1.87 -40.53
CA ASP A 374 26.53 -0.95 -39.43
C ASP A 374 26.07 -1.54 -38.09
N GLN A 375 26.58 -0.99 -36.99
CA GLN A 375 26.39 -1.52 -35.63
C GLN A 375 24.91 -1.57 -35.21
N VAL A 376 24.12 -0.55 -35.55
CA VAL A 376 22.68 -0.52 -35.25
C VAL A 376 21.95 -1.59 -36.08
N SER A 377 22.23 -1.67 -37.38
CA SER A 377 21.68 -2.72 -38.24
C SER A 377 22.08 -4.13 -37.78
N ALA A 378 23.31 -4.30 -37.25
CA ALA A 378 23.79 -5.56 -36.72
C ALA A 378 23.10 -5.94 -35.38
N LEU A 379 22.79 -4.97 -34.53
CA LEU A 379 21.96 -5.17 -33.34
C LEU A 379 20.56 -5.64 -33.72
N VAL A 380 19.92 -4.99 -34.69
CA VAL A 380 18.59 -5.36 -35.19
C VAL A 380 18.59 -6.78 -35.77
N ALA A 381 19.58 -7.13 -36.60
CA ALA A 381 19.73 -8.48 -37.14
C ALA A 381 20.00 -9.54 -36.05
N THR A 382 20.66 -9.15 -34.96
CA THR A 382 20.85 -10.03 -33.79
C THR A 382 19.54 -10.27 -33.06
N ALA A 383 18.73 -9.23 -32.85
CA ALA A 383 17.40 -9.36 -32.24
C ALA A 383 16.50 -10.30 -33.06
N ASP A 384 16.45 -10.13 -34.38
CA ASP A 384 15.77 -11.05 -35.31
C ASP A 384 16.23 -12.51 -35.12
N SER A 385 17.53 -12.76 -35.12
CA SER A 385 18.08 -14.11 -34.96
C SER A 385 17.77 -14.74 -33.61
N LEU A 386 17.80 -13.96 -32.54
CA LEU A 386 17.45 -14.43 -31.20
C LEU A 386 15.95 -14.71 -31.08
N ALA A 387 15.10 -13.87 -31.65
CA ALA A 387 13.65 -14.10 -31.71
C ALA A 387 13.32 -15.39 -32.50
N ASN A 388 13.99 -15.61 -33.63
CA ASN A 388 13.89 -16.85 -34.39
C ASN A 388 14.31 -18.07 -33.54
N LEU A 389 15.42 -18.00 -32.81
CA LEU A 389 15.84 -19.07 -31.89
C LEU A 389 14.84 -19.31 -30.76
N GLY A 390 14.31 -18.24 -30.16
CA GLY A 390 13.27 -18.32 -29.13
C GLY A 390 12.00 -19.01 -29.65
N MET A 391 11.56 -18.66 -30.86
CA MET A 391 10.41 -19.27 -31.50
C MET A 391 10.63 -20.76 -31.83
N GLN A 392 11.84 -21.13 -32.25
CA GLN A 392 12.20 -22.55 -32.42
C GLN A 392 12.11 -23.31 -31.09
N GLY A 393 12.63 -22.74 -30.02
CA GLY A 393 12.53 -23.30 -28.66
C GLY A 393 11.07 -23.47 -28.22
N LEU A 394 10.24 -22.46 -28.43
CA LEU A 394 8.81 -22.51 -28.12
C LEU A 394 8.08 -23.60 -28.92
N CYS A 395 8.35 -23.71 -30.22
CA CYS A 395 7.77 -24.76 -31.05
C CYS A 395 8.13 -26.16 -30.53
N VAL A 396 9.37 -26.36 -30.06
CA VAL A 396 9.77 -27.63 -29.45
C VAL A 396 9.02 -27.85 -28.13
N ALA A 397 8.93 -26.84 -27.27
CA ALA A 397 8.26 -26.92 -25.97
C ALA A 397 6.77 -27.29 -26.09
N LEU A 398 6.07 -26.73 -27.09
CA LEU A 398 4.65 -27.01 -27.34
C LEU A 398 4.39 -28.22 -28.25
N GLY A 399 5.43 -28.99 -28.60
CA GLY A 399 5.31 -30.16 -29.48
C GLY A 399 4.98 -29.82 -30.95
N GLN A 400 5.21 -28.58 -31.36
CA GLN A 400 4.97 -28.03 -32.71
C GLN A 400 6.27 -27.85 -33.52
N SER A 401 7.28 -28.69 -33.29
CA SER A 401 8.63 -28.53 -33.89
C SER A 401 8.64 -28.44 -35.42
N ALA A 402 7.64 -29.00 -36.11
CA ALA A 402 7.48 -28.90 -37.55
C ALA A 402 7.19 -27.47 -38.05
N LEU A 403 6.63 -26.59 -37.20
CA LEU A 403 6.34 -25.20 -37.55
C LEU A 403 7.54 -24.27 -37.36
N ALA A 404 8.57 -24.72 -36.63
CA ALA A 404 9.74 -23.91 -36.28
C ALA A 404 10.45 -23.26 -37.49
N PRO A 405 10.69 -23.95 -38.62
CA PRO A 405 11.34 -23.36 -39.80
C PRO A 405 10.49 -22.27 -40.49
N VAL A 406 9.18 -22.27 -40.27
CA VAL A 406 8.24 -21.32 -40.90
C VAL A 406 8.01 -20.13 -39.98
N LEU A 407 7.75 -20.37 -38.70
CA LEU A 407 7.39 -19.33 -37.75
C LEU A 407 8.61 -18.61 -37.17
N GLY A 408 9.77 -19.27 -37.10
CA GLY A 408 11.01 -18.67 -36.64
C GLY A 408 11.37 -17.37 -37.36
N PRO A 409 11.46 -17.36 -38.70
CA PRO A 409 11.69 -16.13 -39.47
C PRO A 409 10.60 -15.07 -39.29
N VAL A 410 9.33 -15.47 -39.19
CA VAL A 410 8.20 -14.53 -39.03
C VAL A 410 8.29 -13.77 -37.70
N VAL A 411 8.62 -14.48 -36.61
CA VAL A 411 8.79 -13.88 -35.29
C VAL A 411 10.09 -13.06 -35.23
N GLY A 412 11.15 -13.51 -35.91
CA GLY A 412 12.38 -12.73 -36.11
C GLY A 412 12.12 -11.38 -36.77
N ASP A 413 11.45 -11.39 -37.93
CA ASP A 413 11.14 -10.18 -38.71
C ASP A 413 10.34 -9.17 -37.88
N TYR A 414 9.36 -9.66 -37.10
CA TYR A 414 8.60 -8.81 -36.17
C TYR A 414 9.51 -8.16 -35.14
N ALA A 415 10.41 -8.92 -34.52
CA ALA A 415 11.29 -8.41 -33.50
C ALA A 415 12.28 -7.35 -34.04
N GLY A 416 12.83 -7.59 -35.24
CA GLY A 416 13.68 -6.61 -35.93
C GLY A 416 12.92 -5.32 -36.25
N ALA A 417 11.67 -5.43 -36.73
CA ALA A 417 10.82 -4.27 -37.03
C ALA A 417 10.45 -3.48 -35.76
N THR A 418 10.10 -4.17 -34.67
CA THR A 418 9.78 -3.56 -33.37
C THR A 418 10.98 -2.82 -32.80
N LEU A 419 12.17 -3.44 -32.77
CA LEU A 419 13.37 -2.79 -32.28
C LEU A 419 13.74 -1.56 -33.11
N THR A 420 13.66 -1.67 -34.44
CA THR A 420 13.90 -0.54 -35.35
C THR A 420 12.96 0.63 -35.04
N THR A 421 11.69 0.34 -34.78
CA THR A 421 10.67 1.34 -34.46
C THR A 421 10.99 2.05 -33.14
N LEU A 422 11.33 1.29 -32.09
CA LEU A 422 11.66 1.85 -30.77
C LEU A 422 12.92 2.71 -30.80
N LEU A 423 13.99 2.22 -31.44
CA LEU A 423 15.24 2.97 -31.58
C LEU A 423 15.04 4.25 -32.40
N THR A 424 14.28 4.18 -33.50
CA THR A 424 13.95 5.36 -34.32
C THR A 424 13.07 6.36 -33.54
N GLY A 425 12.25 5.85 -32.61
CA GLY A 425 11.45 6.64 -31.68
C GLY A 425 12.24 7.29 -30.54
N GLY A 426 13.55 7.03 -30.43
CA GLY A 426 14.42 7.60 -29.41
C GLY A 426 14.39 6.88 -28.07
N VAL A 427 13.82 5.66 -28.01
CA VAL A 427 13.89 4.80 -26.82
C VAL A 427 15.34 4.35 -26.64
N GLY A 428 15.86 4.42 -25.40
CA GLY A 428 17.21 3.97 -25.10
C GLY A 428 17.41 2.48 -25.41
N THR A 429 18.61 2.08 -25.85
CA THR A 429 18.88 0.72 -26.36
C THR A 429 18.43 -0.40 -25.41
N VAL A 430 18.69 -0.25 -24.10
CA VAL A 430 18.32 -1.25 -23.09
C VAL A 430 16.80 -1.40 -22.96
N ASP A 431 16.09 -0.27 -22.87
CA ASP A 431 14.63 -0.26 -22.78
C ASP A 431 14.01 -0.78 -24.08
N ALA A 432 14.58 -0.41 -25.23
CA ALA A 432 14.14 -0.85 -26.54
C ALA A 432 14.27 -2.37 -26.71
N LEU A 433 15.38 -2.95 -26.28
CA LEU A 433 15.60 -4.41 -26.29
C LEU A 433 14.63 -5.13 -25.35
N THR A 434 14.42 -4.58 -24.15
CA THR A 434 13.49 -5.14 -23.16
C THR A 434 12.05 -5.16 -23.68
N GLN A 435 11.57 -4.02 -24.21
CA GLN A 435 10.24 -3.90 -24.80
C GLN A 435 10.09 -4.79 -26.05
N THR A 436 11.13 -4.87 -26.90
CA THR A 436 11.12 -5.77 -28.07
C THR A 436 10.94 -7.23 -27.65
N GLY A 437 11.69 -7.69 -26.63
CA GLY A 437 11.59 -9.06 -26.14
C GLY A 437 10.17 -9.39 -25.63
N ALA A 438 9.57 -8.50 -24.84
CA ALA A 438 8.22 -8.66 -24.33
C ALA A 438 7.15 -8.72 -25.45
N ALA A 439 7.17 -7.75 -26.37
CA ALA A 439 6.23 -7.70 -27.49
C ALA A 439 6.38 -8.93 -28.41
N THR A 440 7.61 -9.37 -28.66
CA THR A 440 7.91 -10.54 -29.50
C THR A 440 7.40 -11.83 -28.86
N GLY A 441 7.45 -11.96 -27.52
CA GLY A 441 6.88 -13.10 -26.80
C GLY A 441 5.37 -13.25 -27.01
N ALA A 442 4.63 -12.15 -26.89
CA ALA A 442 3.18 -12.13 -27.17
C ALA A 442 2.89 -12.43 -28.65
N TYR A 443 3.65 -11.81 -29.56
CA TYR A 443 3.51 -12.05 -31.00
C TYR A 443 3.78 -13.52 -31.38
N ALA A 444 4.73 -14.20 -30.74
CA ALA A 444 5.04 -15.61 -31.00
C ALA A 444 3.85 -16.54 -30.74
N ILE A 445 3.05 -16.26 -29.70
CA ILE A 445 1.79 -16.98 -29.45
C ILE A 445 0.78 -16.69 -30.56
N GLY A 446 0.63 -15.43 -30.96
CA GLY A 446 -0.23 -15.04 -32.08
C GLY A 446 0.15 -15.71 -33.40
N ALA A 447 1.45 -15.86 -33.67
CA ALA A 447 1.96 -16.56 -34.85
C ALA A 447 1.60 -18.05 -34.85
N LEU A 448 1.65 -18.72 -33.69
CA LEU A 448 1.18 -20.10 -33.53
C LEU A 448 -0.33 -20.22 -33.74
N ALA A 449 -1.11 -19.32 -33.14
CA ALA A 449 -2.56 -19.26 -33.34
C ALA A 449 -2.91 -19.08 -34.83
N GLY A 450 -2.22 -18.15 -35.51
CA GLY A 450 -2.36 -17.92 -36.96
C GLY A 450 -1.96 -19.12 -37.82
N ALA A 451 -1.06 -19.98 -37.32
CA ALA A 451 -0.71 -21.25 -37.94
C ALA A 451 -1.69 -22.40 -37.64
N GLY A 452 -2.78 -22.12 -36.89
CA GLY A 452 -3.81 -23.09 -36.54
C GLY A 452 -3.51 -23.94 -35.31
N VAL A 453 -2.51 -23.57 -34.52
CA VAL A 453 -2.24 -24.21 -33.22
C VAL A 453 -3.26 -23.69 -32.21
N ASN A 454 -3.94 -24.59 -31.50
CA ASN A 454 -4.78 -24.18 -30.39
C ASN A 454 -3.89 -23.83 -29.19
N VAL A 455 -3.55 -22.54 -29.07
CA VAL A 455 -2.76 -22.00 -27.96
C VAL A 455 -3.60 -21.61 -26.76
N ASN A 456 -4.93 -21.46 -26.93
CA ASN A 456 -5.83 -21.14 -25.83
C ASN A 456 -6.07 -22.39 -24.98
N ASP A 457 -5.32 -22.49 -23.89
CA ASP A 457 -5.42 -23.49 -22.84
C ASP A 457 -6.16 -22.96 -21.61
N SER A 458 -6.93 -21.88 -21.74
CA SER A 458 -7.58 -21.24 -20.60
C SER A 458 -8.87 -21.92 -20.14
N ASP A 459 -9.30 -23.07 -20.68
CA ASP A 459 -10.57 -23.72 -20.33
C ASP A 459 -10.51 -24.49 -19.01
N HIS A 460 -9.31 -24.73 -18.48
CA HIS A 460 -9.06 -25.39 -17.20
C HIS A 460 -7.90 -24.74 -16.45
N ASP A 461 -7.71 -25.12 -15.19
CA ASP A 461 -6.57 -24.70 -14.37
C ASP A 461 -5.37 -25.58 -14.65
N TYR A 462 -4.17 -25.04 -14.41
CA TYR A 462 -2.92 -25.75 -14.69
C TYR A 462 -2.88 -27.18 -14.14
N ASP A 463 -2.74 -28.16 -15.03
CA ASP A 463 -2.81 -29.59 -14.70
C ASP A 463 -1.43 -30.29 -14.67
N GLY A 464 -0.35 -29.52 -14.85
CA GLY A 464 1.01 -30.01 -15.01
C GLY A 464 1.52 -29.97 -16.46
N THR A 465 0.66 -29.69 -17.43
CA THR A 465 1.02 -29.62 -18.86
C THR A 465 0.60 -28.31 -19.50
N ASN A 466 -0.63 -27.84 -19.23
CA ASN A 466 -1.17 -26.58 -19.73
C ASN A 466 -2.28 -26.10 -18.77
N GLY A 467 -2.87 -24.92 -19.03
CA GLY A 467 -3.96 -24.38 -18.22
C GLY A 467 -3.73 -22.95 -17.73
N ARG A 468 -4.77 -22.34 -17.15
CA ARG A 468 -4.68 -21.07 -16.43
C ARG A 468 -3.76 -21.21 -15.21
N LEU A 469 -2.88 -20.24 -15.02
CA LEU A 469 -2.01 -20.19 -13.85
C LEU A 469 -2.73 -19.47 -12.70
N VAL A 470 -2.83 -20.12 -11.55
CA VAL A 470 -3.36 -19.52 -10.32
C VAL A 470 -2.19 -18.95 -9.52
N PHE A 471 -2.23 -17.65 -9.26
CA PHE A 471 -1.17 -16.94 -8.55
C PHE A 471 -1.54 -16.73 -7.09
N GLN A 472 -0.54 -16.80 -6.21
CA GLN A 472 -0.66 -16.37 -4.83
C GLN A 472 -0.17 -14.92 -4.70
N VAL A 473 -0.97 -14.02 -4.16
CA VAL A 473 -0.53 -12.68 -3.78
C VAL A 473 0.39 -12.81 -2.57
N GLY A 474 1.63 -12.35 -2.70
CA GLY A 474 2.61 -12.40 -1.62
C GLY A 474 2.30 -11.37 -0.54
N ASN A 475 2.56 -11.73 0.72
CA ASN A 475 2.56 -10.74 1.78
C ASN A 475 3.74 -9.79 1.58
N VAL A 476 3.49 -8.48 1.60
CA VAL A 476 4.56 -7.50 1.40
C VAL A 476 4.53 -6.41 2.46
N CYS A 477 5.73 -6.05 2.93
CA CYS A 477 5.94 -5.01 3.91
C CYS A 477 6.33 -3.73 3.18
N ILE A 478 5.36 -2.83 2.98
CA ILE A 478 5.62 -1.52 2.40
C ILE A 478 6.16 -0.60 3.50
N PRO A 479 7.38 -0.04 3.37
CA PRO A 479 7.92 0.87 4.37
C PRO A 479 7.05 2.13 4.43
N ARG A 480 6.63 2.52 5.64
CA ARG A 480 5.76 3.68 5.83
C ARG A 480 6.22 4.58 6.96
N ASN A 481 5.84 5.85 6.87
CA ASN A 481 5.60 6.73 8.00
C ASN A 481 4.10 6.77 8.27
N GLN A 482 3.73 6.83 9.54
CA GLN A 482 2.34 6.96 9.97
C GLN A 482 2.12 8.31 10.63
N HIS A 483 1.02 8.93 10.22
CA HIS A 483 0.37 10.03 10.94
C HIS A 483 -0.97 9.53 11.43
N LEU A 484 -1.19 9.58 12.75
CA LEU A 484 -2.44 9.16 13.37
C LEU A 484 -3.10 10.39 13.99
N GLU A 485 -4.35 10.64 13.57
CA GLU A 485 -5.25 11.58 14.22
C GLU A 485 -6.22 10.83 15.13
N VAL A 486 -6.39 11.31 16.36
CA VAL A 486 -7.31 10.71 17.33
C VAL A 486 -8.25 11.76 17.89
N ASN A 487 -9.53 11.39 17.97
CA ASN A 487 -10.52 12.09 18.78
C ASN A 487 -11.12 11.10 19.78
N ALA A 488 -10.92 11.36 21.07
CA ALA A 488 -11.38 10.50 22.15
C ALA A 488 -12.36 11.27 23.07
N TYR A 489 -13.46 10.60 23.43
CA TYR A 489 -14.57 11.19 24.18
C TYR A 489 -14.72 10.48 25.53
N TRP A 490 -14.83 11.24 26.61
CA TRP A 490 -14.76 10.75 27.98
C TRP A 490 -15.86 11.31 28.87
N VAL A 491 -16.22 10.55 29.91
CA VAL A 491 -17.19 10.92 30.96
C VAL A 491 -16.62 10.75 32.36
#